data_AF-A0A396JHH2-F1
#
_entry.id   AF-A0A396JHH2-F1
#
_cell.length_a   1.000
_cell.length_b   1.000
_cell.length_c   1.000
_cell.angle_alpha   90.00
_cell.angle_beta   90.00
_cell.angle_gamma   90.00
#
_symmetry.space_group_name_H-M   'P 1'
#
loop_
_entity.id
_entity.type
_entity.pdbx_description
1 polymer ?
#
loop_
_entity_poly.entity_id
_entity_poly.type
_entity_poly.pdbx_seq_one_letter_code
_entity_poly.pdbx_strand_id
1 'polypeptide(L)'
;MHDQSSRAFGGTSLQLGTSEKTDGVQSLYNGILVNLQESADPSKLVLEMILNPITPLCQKGDNVVIIADYQIYLLEQLMRISPVIEPCVREKALKLAFDLKAKMKENTENSMAVLGFLLLLSIYKLLDSFDKDEVFEILAFVALHKIAVELLGSFRYFIMIIKQSFWYVNFDTL
;
A
#
# COMPACT_ATOMS: atom_id res chain seq x y z
N MET A 1 32.37 49.85 16.57
CA MET A 1 33.17 49.24 17.64
C MET A 1 32.22 48.48 18.56
N HIS A 2 32.43 47.16 18.69
CA HIS A 2 32.04 46.15 19.70
C HIS A 2 30.98 46.50 20.79
N ASP A 3 30.12 45.62 21.32
CA ASP A 3 29.94 44.16 21.26
C ASP A 3 28.61 43.74 21.95
N GLN A 4 28.12 42.52 21.66
CA GLN A 4 27.45 41.50 22.54
C GLN A 4 26.26 41.90 23.46
N SER A 5 25.25 41.09 23.80
CA SER A 5 24.93 39.65 23.71
C SER A 5 23.49 39.47 24.23
N SER A 6 22.68 38.58 23.64
CA SER A 6 21.98 37.52 24.41
C SER A 6 21.18 36.58 23.51
N ARG A 7 21.46 35.28 23.74
CA ARG A 7 20.81 34.06 23.27
C ARG A 7 19.37 33.97 23.78
N ALA A 8 18.46 33.43 22.95
CA ALA A 8 17.53 32.35 23.34
C ALA A 8 16.87 31.74 22.09
N PHE A 9 17.36 30.56 21.70
CA PHE A 9 16.62 29.58 20.90
C PHE A 9 15.61 28.88 21.82
N GLY A 10 14.47 28.49 21.26
CA GLY A 10 13.68 27.37 21.79
C GLY A 10 12.28 27.77 22.24
N GLY A 11 11.29 27.39 21.44
CA GLY A 11 9.89 27.57 21.80
C GLY A 11 8.94 27.27 20.64
N THR A 12 9.16 26.16 19.94
CA THR A 12 8.14 25.55 19.08
C THR A 12 6.88 25.32 19.92
N SER A 13 5.84 26.10 19.67
CA SER A 13 4.46 25.65 19.85
C SER A 13 3.78 25.71 18.50
N LEU A 14 4.19 24.77 17.63
CA LEU A 14 3.38 24.32 16.52
C LEU A 14 2.32 23.37 17.11
N GLN A 15 1.28 23.93 17.69
CA GLN A 15 0.00 23.25 17.72
C GLN A 15 -0.79 23.74 16.52
N LEU A 16 -0.67 23.03 15.40
CA LEU A 16 -1.57 23.23 14.27
C LEU A 16 -1.83 21.90 13.58
N GLY A 17 -2.97 21.31 13.92
CA GLY A 17 -3.84 20.60 12.98
C GLY A 17 -3.39 19.23 12.50
N THR A 18 -3.52 18.19 13.33
CA THR A 18 -3.56 16.80 12.84
C THR A 18 -4.95 16.16 12.92
N SER A 19 -6.01 16.93 13.21
CA SER A 19 -7.35 16.37 13.38
C SER A 19 -8.30 16.55 12.17
N GLU A 20 -8.08 17.50 11.26
CA GLU A 20 -8.99 17.72 10.13
C GLU A 20 -8.69 16.81 8.92
N LYS A 21 -7.46 16.32 8.78
CA LYS A 21 -7.04 15.52 7.61
C LYS A 21 -7.53 14.07 7.68
N THR A 22 -7.72 13.53 8.88
CA THR A 22 -8.15 12.14 9.11
C THR A 22 -9.65 11.95 8.88
N ASP A 23 -10.46 12.94 9.24
CA ASP A 23 -11.92 12.91 9.06
C ASP A 23 -12.31 12.93 7.56
N GLY A 24 -11.63 13.76 6.76
CA GLY A 24 -11.85 13.83 5.31
C GLY A 24 -11.47 12.54 4.56
N VAL A 25 -10.38 11.88 4.94
CA VAL A 25 -9.93 10.62 4.33
C VAL A 25 -10.86 9.46 4.70
N GLN A 26 -11.29 9.38 5.95
CA GLN A 26 -12.22 8.34 6.40
C GLN A 26 -13.60 8.49 5.74
N SER A 27 -14.10 9.73 5.64
CA SER A 27 -15.35 10.04 4.94
C SER A 27 -15.28 9.66 3.45
N LEU A 28 -14.15 9.91 2.80
CA LEU A 28 -13.91 9.50 1.41
C LEU A 28 -13.97 7.98 1.24
N TYR A 29 -13.24 7.21 2.05
CA TYR A 29 -13.25 5.75 1.98
C TYR A 29 -14.64 5.15 2.24
N ASN A 30 -15.39 5.72 3.19
CA ASN A 30 -16.77 5.31 3.44
C ASN A 30 -17.69 5.61 2.24
N GLY A 31 -17.56 6.79 1.62
CA GLY A 31 -18.33 7.15 0.42
C GLY A 31 -18.01 6.25 -0.78
N ILE A 32 -16.74 5.88 -0.96
CA ILE A 32 -16.31 4.90 -1.97
C ILE A 32 -16.97 3.54 -1.73
N LEU A 33 -16.97 3.07 -0.47
CA LEU A 33 -17.56 1.77 -0.13
C LEU A 33 -19.06 1.73 -0.43
N VAL A 34 -19.80 2.80 -0.08
CA VAL A 34 -21.22 2.93 -0.40
C VAL A 34 -21.44 2.92 -1.91
N ASN A 35 -20.68 3.73 -2.65
CA ASN A 35 -20.78 3.77 -4.12
C ASN A 35 -20.48 2.40 -4.77
N LEU A 36 -19.53 1.64 -4.23
CA LEU A 36 -19.22 0.29 -4.71
C LEU A 36 -20.35 -0.70 -4.42
N GLN A 37 -20.96 -0.62 -3.25
CA GLN A 37 -22.07 -1.51 -2.87
C GLN A 37 -23.36 -1.21 -3.65
N GLU A 38 -23.61 0.06 -3.96
CA GLU A 38 -24.80 0.50 -4.71
C GLU A 38 -24.61 0.44 -6.24
N SER A 39 -23.37 0.27 -6.71
CA SER A 39 -23.08 0.17 -8.14
C SER A 39 -23.68 -1.11 -8.75
N ALA A 40 -24.34 -0.96 -9.89
CA ALA A 40 -24.78 -2.09 -10.70
C ALA A 40 -23.61 -2.88 -11.31
N ASP A 41 -22.46 -2.23 -11.52
CA ASP A 41 -21.23 -2.85 -12.02
C ASP A 41 -20.02 -2.32 -11.22
N PRO A 42 -19.79 -2.87 -10.02
CA PRO A 42 -18.69 -2.44 -9.16
C PRO A 42 -17.32 -2.75 -9.80
N SER A 43 -17.24 -3.79 -10.64
CA SER A 43 -16.00 -4.17 -11.32
C SER A 43 -15.56 -3.11 -12.31
N LYS A 44 -16.50 -2.61 -13.13
CA LYS A 44 -16.23 -1.51 -14.06
C LYS A 44 -15.90 -0.22 -13.32
N LEU A 45 -16.65 0.10 -12.26
CA LEU A 45 -16.45 1.33 -11.49
C LEU A 45 -15.02 1.41 -10.91
N VAL A 46 -14.54 0.31 -10.31
CA VAL A 46 -13.16 0.24 -9.78
C VAL A 46 -12.12 0.45 -10.87
N LEU A 47 -12.27 -0.19 -12.04
CA LEU A 47 -11.34 0.01 -13.14
C LEU A 47 -11.33 1.46 -13.62
N GLU A 48 -12.50 2.08 -13.75
CA GLU A 48 -12.59 3.49 -14.15
C GLU A 48 -11.93 4.42 -13.14
N MET A 49 -12.06 4.14 -11.84
CA MET A 49 -11.39 4.89 -10.76
C MET A 49 -9.88 4.69 -10.73
N ILE A 50 -9.39 3.48 -11.03
CA ILE A 50 -7.94 3.21 -11.10
C ILE A 50 -7.32 3.90 -12.31
N LEU A 51 -8.01 3.85 -13.46
CA LEU A 51 -7.55 4.47 -14.72
C LEU A 51 -7.68 6.00 -14.70
N ASN A 52 -8.69 6.53 -14.00
CA ASN A 52 -8.95 7.96 -13.88
C ASN A 52 -9.01 8.36 -12.40
N PRO A 53 -7.86 8.42 -11.70
CA PRO A 53 -7.83 8.79 -10.30
C PRO A 53 -8.33 10.23 -10.12
N ILE A 54 -9.26 10.43 -9.18
CA ILE A 54 -9.85 11.74 -8.91
C ILE A 54 -8.76 12.63 -8.26
N THR A 55 -8.61 13.85 -8.78
CA THR A 55 -7.51 14.79 -8.49
C THR A 55 -7.40 15.36 -7.06
N PRO A 56 -8.38 15.36 -6.11
CA PRO A 56 -8.16 16.00 -4.81
C PRO A 56 -7.08 15.31 -3.96
N LEU A 57 -6.67 14.09 -4.28
CA LEU A 57 -5.55 13.38 -3.66
C LEU A 57 -4.15 13.85 -4.15
N CYS A 58 -4.09 14.69 -5.20
CA CYS A 58 -2.86 15.06 -5.92
C CYS A 58 -2.19 16.38 -5.47
N GLN A 59 -2.51 16.94 -4.29
CA GLN A 59 -1.85 18.16 -3.83
C GLN A 59 -0.52 17.90 -3.08
N LYS A 60 0.55 17.97 -3.89
CA LYS A 60 1.99 18.08 -3.60
C LYS A 60 2.62 17.18 -2.49
N GLY A 61 3.45 16.22 -2.92
CA GLY A 61 4.53 15.62 -2.11
C GLY A 61 4.34 14.14 -1.78
N ASP A 62 3.36 13.82 -0.94
CA ASP A 62 3.09 12.46 -0.43
C ASP A 62 2.06 11.66 -1.25
N ASN A 63 1.57 12.27 -2.32
CA ASN A 63 0.38 11.85 -3.05
C ASN A 63 0.57 10.53 -3.78
N VAL A 64 1.81 10.21 -4.19
CA VAL A 64 2.10 8.99 -4.95
C VAL A 64 1.83 7.75 -4.08
N VAL A 65 2.18 7.82 -2.80
CA VAL A 65 1.90 6.75 -1.82
C VAL A 65 0.39 6.65 -1.58
N ILE A 66 -0.29 7.79 -1.40
CA ILE A 66 -1.73 7.81 -1.15
C ILE A 66 -2.54 7.30 -2.36
N ILE A 67 -2.11 7.60 -3.60
CA ILE A 67 -2.76 7.10 -4.82
C ILE A 67 -2.56 5.57 -4.95
N ALA A 68 -1.35 5.07 -4.66
CA ALA A 68 -1.09 3.64 -4.65
C ALA A 68 -1.93 2.93 -3.58
N ASP A 69 -2.01 3.48 -2.36
CA ASP A 69 -2.81 2.92 -1.26
C ASP A 69 -4.31 2.92 -1.58
N TYR A 70 -4.83 4.00 -2.17
CA TYR A 70 -6.22 4.10 -2.62
C TYR A 70 -6.57 3.05 -3.68
N GLN A 71 -5.70 2.85 -4.68
CA GLN A 71 -5.92 1.87 -5.75
C GLN A 71 -5.92 0.44 -5.20
N ILE A 72 -5.00 0.12 -4.28
CA ILE A 72 -5.00 -1.18 -3.60
C ILE A 72 -6.26 -1.37 -2.77
N TYR A 73 -6.66 -0.35 -2.00
CA TYR A 73 -7.88 -0.41 -1.19
C TYR A 73 -9.13 -0.71 -2.03
N LEU A 74 -9.28 -0.07 -3.19
CA LEU A 74 -10.40 -0.34 -4.11
C LEU A 74 -10.42 -1.79 -4.57
N LEU A 75 -9.26 -2.34 -4.95
CA LEU A 75 -9.14 -3.72 -5.39
C LEU A 75 -9.45 -4.69 -4.24
N GLU A 76 -9.01 -4.40 -3.01
CA GLU A 76 -9.35 -5.20 -1.84
C GLU A 76 -10.86 -5.21 -1.54
N GLN A 77 -11.52 -4.05 -1.62
CA GLN A 77 -12.98 -3.99 -1.44
C GLN A 77 -13.70 -4.78 -2.54
N LEU A 78 -13.25 -4.65 -3.79
CA LEU A 78 -13.82 -5.39 -4.90
C LEU A 78 -13.66 -6.90 -4.74
N MET A 79 -12.50 -7.34 -4.24
CA MET A 79 -12.23 -8.75 -3.94
C MET A 79 -13.21 -9.30 -2.90
N ARG A 80 -13.57 -8.50 -1.90
CA ARG A 80 -14.57 -8.87 -0.88
C ARG A 80 -15.98 -8.94 -1.44
N ILE A 81 -16.36 -8.00 -2.31
CA ILE A 81 -17.67 -7.98 -2.98
C ILE A 81 -17.79 -9.17 -3.95
N SER A 82 -16.69 -9.55 -4.60
CA SER A 82 -16.61 -10.66 -5.56
C SER A 82 -17.70 -10.61 -6.64
N PRO A 83 -17.80 -9.51 -7.41
CA PRO A 83 -18.86 -9.37 -8.40
C PRO A 83 -18.67 -10.30 -9.59
N VAL A 84 -19.75 -10.51 -10.34
CA VAL A 84 -19.68 -11.11 -11.68
C VAL A 84 -18.97 -10.13 -12.62
N ILE A 85 -17.97 -10.64 -13.34
CA ILE A 85 -17.14 -9.82 -14.23
C ILE A 85 -17.64 -9.95 -15.66
N GLU A 86 -18.07 -8.84 -16.23
CA GLU A 86 -18.47 -8.76 -17.63
C GLU A 86 -17.26 -8.91 -18.58
N PRO A 87 -17.40 -9.57 -19.75
CA PRO A 87 -16.28 -9.80 -20.66
C PRO A 87 -15.55 -8.52 -21.11
N CYS A 88 -16.30 -7.44 -21.35
CA CYS A 88 -15.73 -6.15 -21.76
C CYS A 88 -14.91 -5.49 -20.64
N VAL A 89 -15.30 -5.71 -19.38
CA VAL A 89 -14.60 -5.23 -18.19
C VAL A 89 -13.32 -6.05 -17.99
N ARG A 90 -13.42 -7.37 -18.16
CA ARG A 90 -12.26 -8.28 -18.12
C ARG A 90 -11.19 -7.91 -19.15
N GLU A 91 -11.57 -7.53 -20.38
CA GLU A 91 -10.62 -7.12 -21.41
C GLU A 91 -9.86 -5.84 -21.03
N LYS A 92 -10.54 -4.87 -20.40
CA LYS A 92 -9.90 -3.65 -19.88
C LYS A 92 -8.96 -3.97 -18.72
N ALA A 93 -9.39 -4.81 -17.78
CA ALA A 93 -8.54 -5.28 -16.69
C ALA A 93 -7.28 -5.99 -17.20
N LEU A 94 -7.42 -6.77 -18.27
CA LEU A 94 -6.31 -7.48 -18.88
C LEU A 94 -5.26 -6.52 -19.44
N LYS A 95 -5.68 -5.45 -20.15
CA LYS A 95 -4.77 -4.41 -20.64
C LYS A 95 -4.01 -3.76 -19.48
N LEU A 96 -4.72 -3.38 -18.41
CA LEU A 96 -4.12 -2.81 -17.21
C LEU A 96 -3.12 -3.77 -16.54
N ALA A 97 -3.44 -5.07 -16.48
CA ALA A 97 -2.54 -6.08 -15.91
C ALA A 97 -1.25 -6.25 -16.73
N PHE A 98 -1.32 -6.16 -18.06
CA PHE A 98 -0.12 -6.14 -18.91
C PHE A 98 0.74 -4.90 -18.67
N ASP A 99 0.13 -3.72 -18.54
CA ASP A 99 0.85 -2.48 -18.24
C ASP A 99 1.56 -2.54 -16.88
N LEU A 100 0.90 -3.09 -15.85
CA LEU A 100 1.49 -3.33 -14.53
C LEU A 100 2.64 -4.32 -14.59
N LYS A 101 2.47 -5.43 -15.32
CA LYS A 101 3.55 -6.42 -15.52
C LYS A 101 4.76 -5.83 -16.23
N ALA A 102 4.57 -4.94 -17.22
CA ALA A 102 5.66 -4.23 -17.86
C ALA A 102 6.40 -3.32 -16.87
N LYS A 103 5.67 -2.56 -16.04
CA LYS A 103 6.25 -1.71 -14.99
C LYS A 103 7.05 -2.49 -13.95
N MET A 104 6.62 -3.71 -13.60
CA MET A 104 7.36 -4.57 -12.67
C MET A 104 8.74 -4.97 -13.21
N LYS A 105 8.89 -5.14 -14.53
CA LYS A 105 10.19 -5.48 -15.15
C LYS A 105 11.18 -4.31 -15.12
N GLU A 106 10.68 -3.08 -15.13
CA GLU A 106 11.50 -1.86 -15.07
C GLU A 106 11.94 -1.52 -13.65
N ASN A 107 11.17 -1.94 -12.63
CA ASN A 107 11.48 -1.68 -11.22
C ASN A 107 10.95 -2.81 -10.31
N THR A 108 11.81 -3.79 -10.07
CA THR A 108 11.50 -5.03 -9.31
C THR A 108 11.23 -4.80 -7.81
N GLU A 109 11.47 -3.60 -7.29
CA GLU A 109 11.23 -3.26 -5.87
C GLU A 109 9.84 -2.66 -5.60
N ASN A 110 9.01 -2.45 -6.63
CA ASN A 110 7.69 -1.86 -6.44
C ASN A 110 6.65 -2.86 -5.91
N SER A 111 6.67 -3.10 -4.59
CA SER A 111 5.75 -4.01 -3.88
C SER A 111 4.27 -3.71 -4.13
N MET A 112 3.90 -2.44 -4.36
CA MET A 112 2.53 -2.02 -4.65
C MET A 112 2.10 -2.42 -6.07
N ALA A 113 3.00 -2.32 -7.05
CA ALA A 113 2.74 -2.81 -8.41
C ALA A 113 2.54 -4.33 -8.43
N VAL A 114 3.37 -5.07 -7.69
CA VAL A 114 3.23 -6.52 -7.52
C VAL A 114 1.88 -6.88 -6.90
N LEU A 115 1.51 -6.23 -5.80
CA LEU A 115 0.23 -6.48 -5.13
C LEU A 115 -0.96 -6.15 -6.03
N GLY A 116 -0.94 -4.99 -6.70
CA GLY A 116 -2.00 -4.58 -7.63
C GLY A 116 -2.15 -5.55 -8.79
N PHE A 117 -1.04 -6.04 -9.36
CA PHE A 117 -1.05 -7.07 -10.40
C PHE A 117 -1.73 -8.36 -9.92
N LEU A 118 -1.33 -8.88 -8.76
CA LEU A 118 -1.90 -10.12 -8.21
C LEU A 118 -3.40 -9.97 -7.89
N LEU A 119 -3.81 -8.82 -7.35
CA LEU A 119 -5.23 -8.52 -7.10
C LEU A 119 -6.05 -8.49 -8.40
N LEU A 120 -5.54 -7.84 -9.46
CA LEU A 120 -6.20 -7.82 -10.76
C LEU A 120 -6.37 -9.23 -11.34
N LEU A 121 -5.32 -10.05 -11.31
CA LEU A 121 -5.38 -11.43 -11.81
C LEU A 121 -6.45 -12.25 -11.11
N SER A 122 -6.53 -12.09 -9.78
CA SER A 122 -7.47 -12.83 -8.93
C SER A 122 -8.92 -12.38 -9.14
N ILE A 123 -9.19 -11.07 -9.07
CA ILE A 123 -10.54 -10.50 -9.16
C ILE A 123 -11.13 -10.69 -10.55
N TYR A 124 -10.35 -10.38 -11.60
CA TYR A 124 -10.83 -10.39 -12.99
C TYR A 124 -10.60 -11.72 -13.70
N LYS A 125 -10.12 -12.75 -12.97
CA LYS A 125 -9.90 -14.11 -13.49
C LYS A 125 -9.04 -14.10 -14.75
N LEU A 126 -7.85 -13.51 -14.63
CA LEU A 126 -6.94 -13.28 -15.75
C LEU A 126 -5.79 -14.29 -15.81
N LEU A 127 -5.66 -15.21 -14.85
CA LEU A 127 -4.52 -16.13 -14.73
C LEU A 127 -4.31 -17.00 -15.99
N ASP A 128 -5.38 -17.31 -16.72
CA ASP A 128 -5.37 -18.02 -18.00
C ASP A 128 -4.68 -17.25 -19.14
N SER A 129 -4.53 -15.94 -18.99
CA SER A 129 -3.91 -15.04 -19.98
C SER A 129 -2.41 -14.79 -19.70
N PHE A 130 -1.85 -15.40 -18.65
CA PHE A 130 -0.47 -15.25 -18.24
C PHE A 130 0.23 -16.61 -18.11
N ASP A 131 1.57 -16.59 -18.19
CA ASP A 131 2.39 -17.74 -17.83
C ASP A 131 2.22 -18.04 -16.33
N LYS A 132 1.77 -19.25 -16.02
CA LYS A 132 1.44 -19.64 -14.64
C LYS A 132 2.69 -19.75 -13.79
N ASP A 133 3.78 -20.26 -14.33
CA ASP A 133 5.02 -20.49 -13.60
C ASP A 133 5.62 -19.13 -13.20
N GLU A 134 5.62 -18.15 -14.12
CA GLU A 134 6.04 -16.77 -13.82
C GLU A 134 5.17 -16.12 -12.73
N VAL A 135 3.85 -16.32 -12.77
CA VAL A 135 2.95 -15.80 -11.73
C VAL A 135 3.19 -16.48 -10.38
N PHE A 136 3.46 -17.79 -10.37
CA PHE A 136 3.79 -18.53 -9.15
C PHE A 136 5.12 -18.10 -8.55
N GLU A 137 6.13 -17.81 -9.36
CA GLU A 137 7.41 -17.26 -8.88
C GLU A 137 7.21 -15.90 -8.20
N ILE A 138 6.39 -15.02 -8.77
CA ILE A 138 6.03 -13.73 -8.16
C ILE A 138 5.32 -13.94 -6.81
N LEU A 139 4.36 -14.86 -6.75
CA LEU A 139 3.66 -15.20 -5.49
C LEU A 139 4.62 -15.77 -4.44
N ALA A 140 5.51 -16.68 -4.84
CA ALA A 140 6.50 -17.28 -3.95
C ALA A 140 7.47 -16.22 -3.40
N PHE A 141 7.90 -15.28 -4.23
CA PHE A 141 8.75 -14.17 -3.83
C PHE A 141 8.06 -13.29 -2.77
N VAL A 142 6.79 -12.91 -3.00
CA VAL A 142 6.00 -12.12 -2.04
C VAL A 142 5.82 -12.87 -0.72
N ALA A 143 5.51 -14.17 -0.77
CA ALA A 143 5.32 -15.00 0.41
C ALA A 143 6.63 -15.14 1.22
N LEU A 144 7.74 -15.41 0.55
CA LEU A 144 9.06 -15.53 1.17
C LEU A 144 9.47 -14.20 1.84
N HIS A 145 9.24 -13.08 1.17
CA HIS A 145 9.52 -11.76 1.74
C HIS A 145 8.69 -11.51 3.01
N LYS A 146 7.40 -11.84 3.01
CA LYS A 146 6.54 -11.72 4.19
C LYS A 146 7.06 -12.58 5.36
N ILE A 147 7.40 -13.84 5.10
CA ILE A 147 7.96 -14.75 6.12
C ILE A 147 9.27 -14.19 6.68
N ALA A 148 10.16 -13.68 5.82
CA ALA A 148 11.42 -13.09 6.24
C ALA A 148 11.23 -11.88 7.17
N VAL A 149 10.26 -11.00 6.85
CA VAL A 149 9.91 -9.85 7.69
C VAL A 149 9.35 -10.28 9.05
N GLU A 150 8.44 -11.27 9.09
CA GLU A 150 7.88 -11.81 10.33
C GLU A 150 8.95 -12.47 11.20
N LEU A 151 9.88 -13.21 10.59
CA LEU A 151 11.01 -13.84 11.26
C LEU A 151 11.95 -12.79 11.86
N LEU A 152 12.32 -11.75 11.10
CA LEU A 152 13.13 -10.64 11.60
C LEU A 152 12.45 -9.89 12.75
N GLY A 153 11.13 -9.67 12.65
CA GLY A 153 10.32 -9.10 13.73
C GLY A 153 10.39 -9.93 15.01
N SER A 154 10.30 -11.25 14.87
CA SER A 154 10.40 -12.21 15.97
C SER A 154 11.80 -12.23 16.60
N PHE A 155 12.86 -12.21 15.78
CA PHE A 155 14.24 -12.11 16.27
C PHE A 155 14.51 -10.78 17.01
N ARG A 156 13.99 -9.66 16.51
CA ARG A 156 14.10 -8.36 17.21
C ARG A 156 13.45 -8.42 18.59
N TYR A 157 12.28 -9.04 18.70
CA TYR A 157 11.59 -9.23 19.97
C TYR A 157 12.37 -10.14 20.92
N PHE A 158 12.97 -11.22 20.40
CA PHE A 158 13.82 -12.12 21.16
C PHE A 158 15.10 -11.42 21.69
N ILE A 159 15.74 -10.57 20.87
CA ILE A 159 16.88 -9.74 21.30
C ILE A 159 16.45 -8.74 22.39
N MET A 160 15.26 -8.14 22.30
CA MET A 160 14.72 -7.29 23.37
C MET A 160 14.49 -8.08 24.66
N ILE A 161 13.96 -9.30 24.59
CA ILE A 161 13.78 -10.17 25.78
C ILE A 161 15.12 -10.56 26.38
N ILE A 162 16.11 -10.94 25.57
CA ILE A 162 17.46 -11.24 26.08
C ILE A 162 18.06 -10.00 26.73
N LYS A 163 17.99 -8.82 26.10
CA LYS A 163 18.48 -7.57 26.72
C LYS A 163 17.74 -7.19 28.00
N GLN A 164 16.42 -7.43 28.07
CA GLN A 164 15.61 -7.17 29.26
C GLN A 164 15.89 -8.18 30.40
N SER A 165 16.13 -9.45 30.04
CA SER A 165 16.39 -10.54 31.00
C SER A 165 17.85 -10.59 31.45
N PHE A 166 18.78 -10.05 30.66
CA PHE A 166 20.21 -9.96 30.96
C PHE A 166 20.67 -8.56 31.41
N TRP A 167 19.75 -7.68 31.81
CA TRP A 167 20.09 -6.45 32.57
C TRP A 167 20.57 -6.76 34.00
N TYR A 168 21.47 -7.74 34.16
CA TYR A 168 22.18 -8.07 35.39
C TYR A 168 23.50 -8.86 35.17
N VAL A 169 23.97 -9.05 33.94
CA VAL A 169 25.29 -9.65 33.70
C VAL A 169 26.14 -8.70 32.88
N ASN A 170 27.06 -8.00 33.56
CA ASN A 170 28.16 -7.25 32.95
C ASN A 170 29.02 -8.21 32.13
N PHE A 171 29.06 -8.01 30.80
CA PHE A 171 30.02 -8.66 29.91
C PHE A 171 31.32 -7.85 29.75
N ASP A 172 31.74 -7.15 30.81
CA ASP A 172 33.02 -6.40 30.84
C ASP A 172 34.15 -7.16 31.56
N THR A 173 34.01 -8.47 31.78
CA THR A 173 35.12 -9.32 32.27
C THR A 173 35.00 -10.75 31.75
N LEU A 174 35.28 -10.93 30.45
CA LEU A 174 35.98 -12.10 29.89
C LEU A 174 36.39 -11.83 28.44
#